data_AF-A0A535SSP6-F1
#
_entry.id   AF-A0A535SSP6-F1
#
_cell.length_a   1.000
_cell.length_b   1.000
_cell.length_c   1.000
_cell.angle_alpha   90.00
_cell.angle_beta   90.00
_cell.angle_gamma   90.00
#
_symmetry.space_group_name_H-M   'P 1'
#
loop_
_entity.id
_entity.type
_entity.pdbx_description
1 polymer ?
#
loop_
_entity_poly.entity_id
_entity_poly.type
_entity_poly.pdbx_seq_one_letter_code
_entity_poly.pdbx_strand_id
1 'polypeptide(L)'
;MKTLFSLAERLAGPLLRISLGLVLLWIGSLHLDNPQSIVVLLSQSLPFLASSTFVYVLGALEVIAGVLLIAGLWVRFVGLLSLVLFAGTLTIFAIAPGVTGFPLLNLTGQFLLKD
;
A
#
# COMPACT_ATOMS: atom_id res chain seq x y z
N MET A 1 1.34 -34.27 -14.85
CA MET A 1 0.64 -33.46 -13.81
C MET A 1 1.47 -33.25 -12.54
N LYS A 2 2.04 -34.29 -11.91
CA LYS A 2 2.84 -34.15 -10.67
C LYS A 2 4.08 -33.22 -10.79
N THR A 3 4.73 -33.20 -11.95
CA THR A 3 5.92 -32.35 -12.22
C THR A 3 5.60 -30.86 -12.32
N LEU A 4 4.44 -30.50 -12.86
CA LEU A 4 3.99 -29.11 -12.93
C LEU A 4 3.66 -28.56 -11.54
N PHE A 5 3.03 -29.39 -10.69
CA PHE A 5 2.69 -29.01 -9.33
C PHE A 5 3.94 -28.76 -8.47
N SER A 6 4.98 -29.60 -8.57
CA SER A 6 6.21 -29.38 -7.79
C SER A 6 7.03 -28.18 -8.26
N LEU A 7 7.01 -27.87 -9.57
CA LEU A 7 7.60 -26.64 -10.09
C LEU A 7 6.84 -25.39 -9.60
N ALA A 8 5.51 -25.44 -9.62
CA ALA A 8 4.67 -24.37 -9.10
C ALA A 8 4.94 -24.14 -7.60
N GLU A 9 5.05 -25.19 -6.80
CA GLU A 9 5.30 -25.10 -5.36
C GLU A 9 6.70 -24.51 -5.05
N ARG A 10 7.69 -24.83 -5.88
CA ARG A 10 9.05 -24.30 -5.77
C ARG A 10 9.17 -22.83 -6.19
N LEU A 11 8.36 -22.41 -7.18
CA LEU A 11 8.32 -21.04 -7.68
C LEU A 11 7.37 -20.15 -6.88
N ALA A 12 6.34 -20.71 -6.23
CA ALA A 12 5.33 -19.96 -5.50
C ALA A 12 5.92 -19.07 -4.41
N GLY A 13 6.87 -19.58 -3.63
CA GLY A 13 7.52 -18.81 -2.57
C GLY A 13 8.24 -17.55 -3.09
N PRO A 14 9.17 -17.67 -4.04
CA PRO A 14 9.82 -16.52 -4.68
C PRO A 14 8.85 -15.58 -5.39
N LEU A 15 7.89 -16.11 -6.17
CA LEU A 15 6.92 -15.30 -6.91
C LEU A 15 6.05 -14.47 -5.97
N LEU A 16 5.61 -15.04 -4.86
CA LEU A 16 4.81 -14.34 -3.86
C LEU A 16 5.58 -13.16 -3.27
N ARG A 17 6.87 -13.34 -2.96
CA ARG A 17 7.73 -12.26 -2.42
C ARG A 17 7.91 -11.13 -3.42
N ILE A 18 8.20 -11.47 -4.67
CA ILE A 18 8.40 -10.47 -5.74
C ILE A 18 7.09 -9.72 -6.00
N SER A 19 5.96 -10.43 -6.08
CA SER A 19 4.65 -9.82 -6.26
C SER A 19 4.32 -8.84 -5.14
N LEU A 20 4.46 -9.28 -3.89
CA LEU A 20 4.16 -8.45 -2.71
C LEU A 20 5.11 -7.25 -2.61
N GLY A 21 6.39 -7.45 -2.93
CA GLY A 21 7.37 -6.36 -2.99
C GLY A 21 7.08 -5.35 -4.10
N LEU A 22 6.63 -5.82 -5.27
CA LEU A 22 6.22 -4.96 -6.38
C LEU A 22 4.99 -4.12 -6.03
N VAL A 23 3.99 -4.72 -5.36
CA VAL A 23 2.80 -4.00 -4.88
C VAL A 23 3.19 -2.90 -3.90
N LEU A 24 4.08 -3.19 -2.94
CA LEU A 24 4.55 -2.18 -1.98
C LEU A 24 5.35 -1.06 -2.65
N LEU A 25 6.21 -1.40 -3.60
CA LEU A 25 6.93 -0.40 -4.39
C LEU A 25 5.99 0.50 -5.17
N TRP A 26 4.95 -0.07 -5.77
CA TRP A 26 3.94 0.67 -6.51
C TRP A 26 3.14 1.61 -5.59
N ILE A 27 2.60 1.09 -4.48
CA ILE A 27 1.82 1.89 -3.52
C ILE A 27 2.68 3.00 -2.90
N GLY A 28 3.92 2.69 -2.52
CA GLY A 28 4.84 3.66 -1.95
C GLY A 28 5.25 4.74 -2.96
N SER A 29 5.43 4.39 -4.23
CA SER A 29 5.70 5.38 -5.28
C SER A 29 4.52 6.33 -5.48
N LEU A 30 3.29 5.84 -5.44
CA LEU A 30 2.09 6.69 -5.49
C LEU A 30 1.99 7.66 -4.29
N HIS A 31 2.44 7.23 -3.11
CA HIS A 31 2.52 8.11 -1.93
C HIS A 31 3.56 9.23 -2.09
N LEU A 32 4.61 9.01 -2.86
CA LEU A 32 5.66 10.00 -3.15
C LEU A 32 5.26 10.98 -4.27
N ASP A 33 4.56 10.48 -5.30
CA ASP A 33 4.17 11.31 -6.45
C ASP A 33 3.00 12.26 -6.14
N ASN A 34 1.99 11.82 -5.37
CA ASN A 34 0.80 12.62 -5.06
C ASN A 34 0.42 12.57 -3.58
N PRO A 35 1.26 13.12 -2.68
CA PRO A 35 1.02 13.09 -1.24
C PRO A 35 -0.21 13.90 -0.83
N GLN A 36 -0.60 14.91 -1.62
CA GLN A 36 -1.72 15.79 -1.28
C GLN A 36 -3.06 15.05 -1.27
N SER A 37 -3.28 14.13 -2.22
CA SER A 37 -4.50 13.32 -2.27
C SER A 37 -4.66 12.47 -1.00
N ILE A 38 -3.56 11.91 -0.50
CA ILE A 38 -3.54 11.09 0.72
C ILE A 38 -3.65 11.96 1.97
N VAL A 39 -2.99 13.13 2.02
CA VAL A 39 -3.14 14.08 3.13
C VAL A 39 -4.58 14.57 3.26
N VAL A 40 -5.26 14.84 2.14
CA VAL A 40 -6.68 15.22 2.16
C VAL A 40 -7.53 14.08 2.72
N LEU A 41 -7.31 12.83 2.28
CA LEU A 41 -8.02 11.67 2.83
C LEU A 41 -7.73 11.43 4.32
N LEU A 42 -6.48 11.58 4.76
CA LEU A 42 -6.07 11.49 6.15
C LEU A 42 -6.65 12.64 6.98
N SER A 43 -6.77 13.85 6.43
CA SER A 43 -7.38 14.99 7.13
C SER A 43 -8.85 14.75 7.47
N GLN A 44 -9.54 13.97 6.64
CA GLN A 44 -10.94 13.58 6.83
C GLN A 44 -11.11 12.36 7.73
N SER A 45 -10.08 11.50 7.86
CA SER A 45 -10.14 10.24 8.62
C SER A 45 -9.44 10.32 9.98
N LEU A 46 -8.18 10.72 9.97
CA LEU A 46 -7.25 10.76 11.10
C LEU A 46 -6.45 12.06 11.04
N PRO A 47 -7.03 13.21 11.45
CA PRO A 47 -6.40 14.53 11.28
C PRO A 47 -5.06 14.67 12.01
N PHE A 48 -4.80 13.85 13.03
CA PHE A 48 -3.51 13.79 13.72
C PHE A 48 -2.39 13.12 12.91
N LEU A 49 -2.71 12.33 11.88
CA LEU A 49 -1.77 11.74 10.91
C LEU A 49 -1.70 12.52 9.58
N ALA A 50 -2.54 13.54 9.40
CA ALA A 50 -2.68 14.31 8.16
C ALA A 50 -1.54 15.32 7.95
N SER A 51 -0.29 14.84 7.97
CA SER A 51 0.90 15.62 7.66
C SER A 51 1.53 15.09 6.39
N SER A 52 1.89 15.98 5.46
CA SER A 52 2.65 15.61 4.26
C SER A 52 3.93 14.86 4.60
N THR A 53 4.57 15.21 5.73
CA THR A 53 5.78 14.53 6.21
C THR A 53 5.49 13.07 6.56
N PHE A 54 4.35 12.78 7.19
CA PHE A 54 3.97 11.42 7.55
C PHE A 54 3.68 10.57 6.30
N VAL A 55 3.00 11.15 5.30
CA VAL A 55 2.72 10.48 4.02
C VAL A 55 4.01 10.18 3.25
N TYR A 56 4.96 11.12 3.20
CA TYR A 56 6.28 10.88 2.60
C TYR A 56 7.06 9.79 3.32
N VAL A 57 7.06 9.81 4.67
CA VAL A 57 7.74 8.77 5.46
C VAL A 57 7.11 7.41 5.23
N LEU A 58 5.78 7.31 5.23
CA LEU A 58 5.08 6.05 4.93
C LEU A 58 5.41 5.54 3.52
N GLY A 59 5.32 6.39 2.50
CA GLY A 59 5.64 6.01 1.13
C GLY A 59 7.09 5.54 0.96
N ALA A 60 8.04 6.24 1.58
CA ALA A 60 9.44 5.82 1.60
C ALA A 60 9.62 4.46 2.29
N LEU A 61 8.91 4.24 3.39
CA LEU A 61 8.95 2.98 4.14
C LEU A 61 8.39 1.82 3.30
N GLU A 62 7.28 2.04 2.58
CA GLU A 62 6.69 1.09 1.64
C GLU A 62 7.64 0.75 0.49
N VAL A 63 8.28 1.75 -0.12
CA VAL A 63 9.29 1.56 -1.17
C VAL A 63 10.46 0.73 -0.66
N ILE A 64 11.02 1.09 0.51
CA ILE A 64 12.15 0.37 1.12
C ILE A 64 11.75 -1.08 1.43
N ALA A 65 10.55 -1.29 1.98
CA ALA A 65 10.01 -2.62 2.24
C ALA A 65 9.83 -3.44 0.96
N GLY A 66 9.32 -2.83 -0.11
CA GLY A 66 9.17 -3.46 -1.42
C GLY A 66 10.50 -3.90 -1.99
N VAL A 67 11.51 -3.03 -1.97
CA VAL A 67 12.88 -3.35 -2.42
C VAL A 67 13.50 -4.48 -1.59
N LEU A 68 13.36 -4.44 -0.26
CA LEU A 68 13.88 -5.49 0.63
C LEU A 68 13.21 -6.85 0.38
N LEU A 69 11.90 -6.87 0.12
CA LEU A 69 11.17 -8.09 -0.22
C LEU A 69 11.62 -8.69 -1.56
N ILE A 70 11.81 -7.85 -2.59
CA ILE A 70 12.32 -8.27 -3.90
C ILE A 70 13.77 -8.79 -3.77
N ALA A 71 14.61 -8.09 -3.00
CA ALA A 71 15.98 -8.51 -2.73
C ALA A 71 16.07 -9.78 -1.85
N GLY A 72 14.95 -10.24 -1.28
CA GLY A 72 14.90 -11.41 -0.40
C GLY A 72 15.61 -11.17 0.95
N LEU A 73 15.80 -9.92 1.36
CA LEU A 73 16.54 -9.53 2.55
C LEU A 73 15.57 -9.34 3.73
N TRP A 74 15.84 -10.00 4.86
CA TRP A 74 15.07 -9.85 6.11
C TRP A 74 13.55 -10.08 5.95
N VAL A 75 13.16 -10.96 5.02
CA VAL A 75 11.77 -11.21 4.59
C VAL A 75 10.78 -11.40 5.75
N ARG A 76 11.19 -12.01 6.87
CA ARG A 76 10.32 -12.19 8.04
C ARG A 76 9.90 -10.86 8.68
N PHE A 77 10.86 -9.96 8.89
CA PHE A 77 10.59 -8.64 9.48
C PHE A 77 9.88 -7.73 8.49
N VAL A 78 10.33 -7.74 7.24
CA VAL A 78 9.72 -6.92 6.19
C VAL A 78 8.29 -7.37 5.92
N GLY A 79 8.00 -8.68 5.94
CA GLY A 79 6.64 -9.20 5.81
C GLY A 79 5.71 -8.78 6.96
N LEU A 80 6.20 -8.77 8.21
CA LEU A 80 5.43 -8.23 9.35
C LEU A 80 5.16 -6.73 9.19
N LEU A 81 6.17 -5.99 8.74
CA LEU A 81 6.05 -4.57 8.47
C LEU A 81 5.04 -4.31 7.34
N SER A 82 5.08 -5.09 6.25
CA SER A 82 4.07 -5.03 5.18
C SER A 82 2.67 -5.29 5.71
N LEU A 83 2.49 -6.22 6.65
CA LEU A 83 1.20 -6.46 7.28
C LEU A 83 0.69 -5.21 8.02
N VAL A 84 1.57 -4.53 8.76
CA VAL A 84 1.22 -3.27 9.45
C VAL A 84 0.90 -2.16 8.45
N LEU A 85 1.68 -2.03 7.37
CA LEU A 85 1.45 -1.05 6.31
C LEU A 85 0.09 -1.29 5.62
N PHE A 86 -0.18 -2.52 5.21
CA PHE A 86 -1.47 -2.89 4.63
C PHE A 86 -2.62 -2.70 5.62
N ALA A 87 -2.46 -3.10 6.89
CA ALA A 87 -3.47 -2.87 7.91
C ALA A 87 -3.75 -1.37 8.08
N GLY A 88 -2.72 -0.51 8.03
CA GLY A 88 -2.86 0.94 8.01
C GLY A 88 -3.69 1.43 6.83
N THR A 89 -3.36 1.01 5.61
CA THR A 89 -4.13 1.39 4.40
C THR A 89 -5.58 0.92 4.47
N LEU A 90 -5.85 -0.29 4.99
CA LEU A 90 -7.19 -0.85 5.14
C LEU A 90 -7.99 -0.17 6.25
N THR A 91 -7.32 0.28 7.31
CA THR A 91 -7.94 0.98 8.44
C THR A 91 -8.56 2.31 8.00
N ILE A 92 -7.97 2.99 7.01
CA ILE A 92 -8.55 4.22 6.43
C ILE A 92 -9.94 3.94 5.85
N PHE A 93 -10.14 2.81 5.16
CA PHE A 93 -11.44 2.40 4.64
C PHE A 93 -12.47 2.08 5.73
N ALA A 94 -12.03 1.54 6.87
CA ALA A 94 -12.91 1.23 7.99
C ALA A 94 -13.32 2.48 8.79
N ILE A 95 -12.41 3.45 8.94
CA ILE A 95 -12.63 4.65 9.77
C ILE A 95 -13.36 5.76 9.00
N ALA A 96 -13.15 5.89 7.68
CA ALA A 96 -13.81 6.91 6.86
C ALA A 96 -14.69 6.30 5.76
N PRO A 97 -15.85 5.71 6.12
CA PRO A 97 -16.83 5.22 5.14
C PRO A 97 -17.49 6.36 4.33
N GLY A 98 -17.28 7.63 4.71
CA GLY A 98 -17.86 8.82 4.06
C GLY A 98 -17.17 9.30 2.78
N VAL A 99 -15.93 8.87 2.52
CA VAL A 99 -15.18 9.23 1.29
C VAL A 99 -15.25 8.15 0.20
N THR A 100 -15.71 6.94 0.56
CA THR A 100 -15.76 5.80 -0.38
C THR A 100 -17.02 5.75 -1.23
N GLY A 101 -17.96 6.69 -1.05
CA GLY A 101 -19.06 6.99 -1.99
C GLY A 101 -19.52 5.81 -2.84
N PHE A 102 -19.99 4.73 -2.20
CA PHE A 102 -20.54 3.57 -2.88
C PHE A 102 -22.02 3.46 -2.49
N PRO A 103 -22.98 3.55 -3.44
CA PRO A 103 -22.84 3.51 -4.90
C PRO A 103 -22.76 4.89 -5.60
N LEU A 104 -22.81 6.02 -4.87
CA LEU A 104 -22.64 7.35 -5.45
C LEU A 104 -21.36 8.02 -4.97
N LEU A 105 -20.45 8.26 -5.91
CA LEU A 105 -19.23 9.03 -5.75
C LEU A 105 -19.57 10.45 -5.25
N ASN A 106 -19.07 10.83 -4.07
CA ASN A 106 -19.18 12.21 -3.61
C ASN A 106 -18.27 13.11 -4.46
N LEU A 107 -18.72 14.33 -4.76
CA LEU A 107 -18.11 15.26 -5.72
C LEU A 107 -16.62 15.55 -5.46
N THR A 108 -16.17 15.44 -4.21
CA THR A 108 -14.77 15.58 -3.80
C THR A 108 -13.85 14.51 -4.40
N GLY A 109 -14.34 13.29 -4.63
CA GLY A 109 -13.57 12.20 -5.23
C GLY A 109 -13.35 12.35 -6.74
N GLN A 110 -14.23 13.07 -7.44
CA GLN A 110 -14.05 13.39 -8.87
C GLN A 110 -13.01 14.48 -9.10
N PHE A 111 -12.86 15.43 -8.17
CA PHE A 111 -11.85 16.48 -8.28
C PHE A 111 -10.41 15.99 -8.02
N LEU A 112 -10.23 14.91 -7.25
CA LEU A 112 -8.91 14.29 -7.03
C LEU A 112 -8.45 13.34 -8.15
N LEU A 113 -9.34 12.95 -9.06
CA LEU A 113 -9.03 12.09 -10.22
C LEU A 113 -8.87 12.86 -11.53
N LYS A 114 -9.18 14.16 -11.53
CA LYS A 114 -9.24 14.98 -12.76
C LYS A 114 -7.95 15.76 -13.04
N ASP A 115 -7.12 16.04 -12.03
CA ASP A 115 -5.84 16.74 -12.18
C ASP A 115 -4.65 15.78 -11.98
#